data_AF-A0A8T2R0W0-F1
#
_entry.id   AF-A0A8T2R0W0-F1
#
_cell.length_a   1.000
_cell.length_b   1.000
_cell.length_c   1.000
_cell.angle_alpha   90.00
_cell.angle_beta   90.00
_cell.angle_gamma   90.00
#
_symmetry.space_group_name_H-M   'P 1'
#
loop_
_entity.id
_entity.type
_entity.pdbx_description
1 polymer ?
#
loop_
_entity_poly.entity_id
_entity_poly.type
_entity_poly.pdbx_seq_one_letter_code
_entity_poly.pdbx_strand_id
1 'polypeptide(L)'
;MQGAKRLPFCYQRKINWTHNVKQFHRCSIQAFSAVGIVHNQAHTELNSQGSRKRGRPKKDNSSHGGKSHELSASIENLDSENGKQESAQGSSTFQRHLFQYRDDTANVFYEQFDSESEVSEALVKFVSELSKKSIDSHGWFTIALPGGSLVKLLKALVDDPSIDWMKWHVFWVDERVVPLNDNDSNFKLAMGMFLSRVKIPKNQVHHIKYGNDAKIVAKKYDQLMRGLVRRKILRLDSFNLFPQFDMILLGIGPDGHIASLFPNSLQLAEEREWVVAVLHSPKPPSERISMTLPCINAASHVCFAVVGSGKAEVIQRIMEKPALPGALPAQMVRPSNGVVYWFVDKAAAENLSVDAWGDPKKFPAMKYQDEKSR
;
A
#
# COMPACT_ATOMS: atom_id res chain seq x y z
N MET A 1 71.59 -8.59 24.81
CA MET A 1 70.60 -7.52 25.02
C MET A 1 69.21 -8.18 24.93
N GLN A 2 68.61 -8.58 26.07
CA GLN A 2 67.47 -7.90 26.70
C GLN A 2 66.41 -7.47 25.66
N GLY A 3 65.16 -7.91 25.66
CA GLY A 3 64.28 -8.30 26.76
C GLY A 3 63.00 -7.46 26.69
N ALA A 4 61.87 -8.12 26.48
CA ALA A 4 60.46 -7.77 26.75
C ALA A 4 60.02 -6.30 26.98
N LYS A 5 58.84 -5.94 26.45
CA LYS A 5 57.74 -5.37 27.26
C LYS A 5 56.36 -5.56 26.59
N ARG A 6 55.39 -5.87 27.46
CA ARG A 6 54.00 -6.29 27.27
C ARG A 6 53.06 -5.11 26.98
N LEU A 7 51.87 -5.39 26.43
CA LEU A 7 50.65 -4.62 26.71
C LEU A 7 49.46 -5.57 27.06
N PRO A 8 48.54 -5.19 27.98
CA PRO A 8 47.56 -6.11 28.58
C PRO A 8 46.07 -5.81 28.26
N PHE A 9 45.26 -6.87 28.40
CA PHE A 9 43.87 -7.00 28.91
C PHE A 9 42.72 -6.01 28.58
N CYS A 10 41.69 -6.57 27.92
CA CYS A 10 40.24 -6.58 28.20
C CYS A 10 39.57 -5.45 29.02
N TYR A 11 38.46 -4.89 28.51
CA TYR A 11 37.24 -4.65 29.28
C TYR A 11 35.98 -4.57 28.38
N GLN A 12 35.01 -5.45 28.64
CA GLN A 12 33.63 -5.39 28.14
C GLN A 12 32.88 -4.21 28.80
N ARG A 13 32.02 -3.51 28.05
CA ARG A 13 30.86 -2.82 28.64
C ARG A 13 29.58 -3.07 27.84
N LYS A 14 28.65 -3.72 28.54
CA LYS A 14 27.21 -3.83 28.29
C LYS A 14 26.61 -2.44 28.12
N ILE A 15 25.74 -2.25 27.13
CA ILE A 15 24.82 -1.11 27.06
C ILE A 15 23.45 -1.62 27.49
N ASN A 16 23.04 -1.24 28.70
CA ASN A 16 21.69 -1.41 29.22
C ASN A 16 20.78 -0.34 28.60
N TRP A 17 19.69 -0.77 27.98
CA TRP A 17 18.57 0.10 27.59
C TRP A 17 17.45 -0.05 28.63
N THR A 18 17.44 0.80 29.65
CA THR A 18 16.22 1.14 30.40
C THR A 18 16.33 2.58 30.91
N HIS A 19 15.21 3.30 30.89
CA HIS A 19 14.97 4.67 31.37
C HIS A 19 15.26 5.82 30.40
N ASN A 20 14.25 6.18 29.59
CA ASN A 20 13.70 7.54 29.59
C ASN A 20 12.37 7.62 28.83
N VAL A 21 11.30 7.10 29.45
CA VAL A 21 9.91 7.42 29.10
C VAL A 21 9.44 8.44 30.13
N LYS A 22 9.61 9.74 29.82
CA LYS A 22 8.92 10.93 30.36
C LYS A 22 9.74 12.20 30.10
N GLN A 23 10.01 12.52 28.83
CA GLN A 23 10.46 13.87 28.45
C GLN A 23 10.12 14.27 27.00
N PHE A 24 9.10 13.66 26.41
CA PHE A 24 8.56 14.03 25.09
C PHE A 24 7.07 14.40 25.22
N HIS A 25 6.78 15.42 26.02
CA HIS A 25 5.50 16.14 26.04
C HIS A 25 5.80 17.57 26.51
N ARG A 26 6.46 18.35 25.66
CA ARG A 26 6.57 19.84 25.66
C ARG A 26 7.66 20.27 24.68
N CYS A 27 7.41 20.15 23.38
CA CYS A 27 8.15 20.91 22.37
C CYS A 27 7.42 20.90 21.02
N SER A 28 6.15 21.34 21.03
CA SER A 28 5.36 21.55 19.79
C SER A 28 4.38 22.71 19.95
N ILE A 29 4.81 23.84 20.52
CA ILE A 29 4.10 25.13 20.42
C ILE A 29 5.19 26.21 20.40
N GLN A 30 5.74 26.49 19.21
CA GLN A 30 6.34 27.77 18.81
C GLN A 30 7.03 27.60 17.45
N ALA A 31 6.22 27.62 16.39
CA ALA A 31 6.70 27.86 15.02
C ALA A 31 5.54 28.35 14.12
N PHE A 32 4.85 29.41 14.55
CA PHE A 32 3.98 30.21 13.69
C PHE A 32 4.07 31.67 14.15
N SER A 33 5.07 32.39 13.66
CA SER A 33 5.10 33.86 13.58
C SER A 33 6.35 34.29 12.81
N ALA A 34 6.29 34.20 11.48
CA ALA A 34 7.25 34.88 10.62
C ALA A 34 6.68 35.07 9.21
N VAL A 35 5.56 35.81 9.11
CA VAL A 35 5.17 36.48 7.86
C VAL A 35 4.69 37.88 8.24
N GLY A 36 5.51 38.87 7.94
CA GLY A 36 5.15 40.27 8.11
C GLY A 36 6.38 41.16 8.20
N ILE A 37 6.58 41.97 7.16
CA ILE A 37 7.19 43.31 7.10
C ILE A 37 8.10 43.40 5.86
N VAL A 38 7.53 43.87 4.74
CA VAL A 38 8.18 44.86 3.88
C VAL A 38 7.12 45.87 3.47
N HIS A 39 7.50 47.15 3.58
CA HIS A 39 6.71 48.37 3.54
C HIS A 39 5.91 48.62 2.25
N ASN A 40 4.76 49.28 2.44
CA ASN A 40 4.00 50.01 1.43
C ASN A 40 4.35 51.51 1.57
N GLN A 41 4.65 52.20 0.47
CA GLN A 41 4.71 53.66 0.42
C GLN A 41 3.86 54.17 -0.74
N ALA A 42 3.05 55.17 -0.39
CA ALA A 42 2.51 56.24 -1.22
C ALA A 42 1.41 55.91 -2.25
N HIS A 43 0.16 56.28 -1.95
CA HIS A 43 -0.42 57.58 -2.38
C HIS A 43 -1.91 57.64 -1.97
N THR A 44 -2.29 58.74 -1.33
CA THR A 44 -3.67 59.16 -1.05
C THR A 44 -3.88 60.53 -1.66
N GLU A 45 -4.95 60.69 -2.46
CA GLU A 45 -5.67 61.91 -2.89
C GLU A 45 -6.71 61.39 -3.93
N LEU A 46 -8.00 61.71 -4.02
CA LEU A 46 -8.86 62.81 -3.56
C LEU A 46 -10.34 62.34 -3.57
N ASN A 47 -11.07 62.72 -2.53
CA ASN A 47 -12.43 63.29 -2.48
C ASN A 47 -13.51 63.00 -3.57
N SER A 48 -14.63 62.43 -3.11
CA SER A 48 -15.94 63.12 -2.88
C SER A 48 -17.22 62.60 -3.56
N GLN A 49 -18.28 62.60 -2.74
CA GLN A 49 -19.73 62.71 -2.99
C GLN A 49 -20.54 61.51 -3.54
N GLY A 50 -21.69 61.25 -2.89
CA GLY A 50 -22.82 60.53 -3.50
C GLY A 50 -23.68 59.69 -2.56
N SER A 51 -24.49 60.31 -1.71
CA SER A 51 -25.53 59.68 -0.88
C SER A 51 -26.69 59.04 -1.68
N ARG A 52 -27.19 57.85 -1.28
CA ARG A 52 -28.63 57.54 -1.06
C ARG A 52 -28.94 56.08 -0.66
N LYS A 53 -29.43 55.94 0.57
CA LYS A 53 -30.57 55.14 1.09
C LYS A 53 -31.07 53.83 0.41
N ARG A 54 -31.22 52.84 1.32
CA ARG A 54 -32.27 51.79 1.48
C ARG A 54 -32.03 50.40 0.88
N GLY A 55 -32.15 49.39 1.76
CA GLY A 55 -32.55 48.03 1.41
C GLY A 55 -31.82 46.93 2.19
N ARG A 56 -32.32 46.55 3.38
CA ARG A 56 -32.07 45.22 3.97
C ARG A 56 -33.09 44.25 3.33
N PRO A 57 -32.70 43.01 2.99
CA PRO A 57 -32.95 41.96 3.98
C PRO A 57 -31.90 40.83 4.05
N LYS A 58 -31.89 40.21 5.24
CA LYS A 58 -31.49 38.85 5.65
C LYS A 58 -30.60 38.00 4.72
N LYS A 59 -29.45 37.55 5.25
CA LYS A 59 -28.88 36.25 4.91
C LYS A 59 -28.39 35.55 6.17
N ASP A 60 -28.75 34.28 6.23
CA ASP A 60 -28.59 33.35 7.34
C ASP A 60 -27.13 32.91 7.53
N ASN A 61 -26.81 32.64 8.78
CA ASN A 61 -25.67 31.84 9.19
C ASN A 61 -25.94 30.37 8.85
N SER A 62 -25.02 29.72 8.16
CA SER A 62 -24.71 28.31 8.45
C SER A 62 -23.36 27.92 7.87
N SER A 63 -22.41 27.77 8.78
CA SER A 63 -21.24 26.91 8.67
C SER A 63 -21.57 25.54 8.09
N HIS A 64 -20.78 25.05 7.14
CA HIS A 64 -20.71 23.64 6.76
C HIS A 64 -19.28 23.16 6.98
N GLY A 65 -19.03 22.67 8.20
CA GLY A 65 -17.99 21.70 8.47
C GLY A 65 -18.65 20.34 8.68
N GLY A 66 -18.08 19.28 8.10
CA GLY A 66 -18.47 17.90 8.36
C GLY A 66 -18.97 17.15 7.13
N LYS A 67 -18.05 16.54 6.37
CA LYS A 67 -18.31 15.44 5.42
C LYS A 67 -17.10 14.51 5.29
N SER A 68 -16.51 14.11 6.42
CA SER A 68 -15.40 13.14 6.44
C SER A 68 -15.71 11.86 7.23
N HIS A 69 -16.91 11.75 7.84
CA HIS A 69 -17.30 10.59 8.66
C HIS A 69 -18.35 9.66 8.02
N GLU A 70 -18.95 10.01 6.87
CA GLU A 70 -19.97 9.17 6.23
C GLU A 70 -19.39 8.10 5.27
N LEU A 71 -18.12 8.20 4.87
CA LEU A 71 -17.53 7.29 3.88
C LEU A 71 -17.10 5.93 4.46
N SER A 72 -16.70 5.86 5.73
CA SER A 72 -16.28 4.59 6.36
C SER A 72 -17.46 3.67 6.65
N ALA A 73 -18.62 4.22 7.03
CA ALA A 73 -19.82 3.45 7.35
C ALA A 73 -20.50 2.79 6.14
N SER A 74 -20.22 3.26 4.92
CA SER A 74 -20.86 2.71 3.71
C SER A 74 -20.20 1.41 3.21
N ILE A 75 -19.01 1.05 3.72
CA ILE A 75 -18.29 -0.18 3.34
C ILE A 75 -18.62 -1.34 4.28
N GLU A 76 -18.86 -1.10 5.57
CA GLU A 76 -19.36 -2.12 6.52
C GLU A 76 -20.71 -2.73 6.07
N ASN A 77 -21.54 -1.96 5.36
CA ASN A 77 -22.85 -2.44 4.90
C ASN A 77 -22.77 -3.54 3.82
N LEU A 78 -21.64 -3.70 3.12
CA LEU A 78 -21.45 -4.79 2.14
C LEU A 78 -21.36 -6.18 2.79
N ASP A 79 -21.05 -6.26 4.09
CA ASP A 79 -20.99 -7.54 4.82
C ASP A 79 -22.36 -7.95 5.41
N SER A 80 -23.35 -7.06 5.43
CA SER A 80 -24.67 -7.33 6.06
C SER A 80 -25.78 -7.73 5.06
N GLU A 81 -25.72 -7.29 3.81
CA GLU A 81 -26.79 -7.53 2.84
C GLU A 81 -26.71 -8.89 2.12
N ASN A 82 -25.54 -9.53 2.08
CA ASN A 82 -25.38 -10.89 1.53
C ASN A 82 -25.84 -12.01 2.50
N GLY A 83 -26.26 -11.67 3.72
CA GLY A 83 -26.67 -12.63 4.75
C GLY A 83 -28.12 -13.11 4.67
N LYS A 84 -28.92 -12.66 3.69
CA LYS A 84 -30.34 -13.03 3.60
C LYS A 84 -30.81 -13.19 2.15
N GLN A 85 -30.30 -14.21 1.44
CA GLN A 85 -31.06 -15.03 0.49
C GLN A 85 -30.11 -16.01 -0.19
N GLU A 86 -30.00 -17.23 0.35
CA GLU A 86 -29.66 -18.38 -0.48
C GLU A 86 -30.13 -19.66 0.23
N SER A 87 -31.26 -20.17 -0.23
CA SER A 87 -31.70 -21.54 0.03
C SER A 87 -31.64 -22.30 -1.29
N ALA A 88 -30.89 -23.41 -1.26
CA ALA A 88 -30.86 -24.51 -2.23
C ALA A 88 -30.08 -24.31 -3.54
N GLN A 89 -28.77 -24.56 -3.51
CA GLN A 89 -28.09 -25.67 -4.20
C GLN A 89 -26.57 -25.60 -3.93
N GLY A 90 -25.92 -26.75 -3.76
CA GLY A 90 -24.61 -26.88 -3.13
C GLY A 90 -23.51 -25.98 -3.71
N SER A 91 -23.09 -25.01 -2.92
CA SER A 91 -21.91 -24.17 -3.13
C SER A 91 -21.09 -24.23 -1.84
N SER A 92 -19.80 -24.53 -1.93
CA SER A 92 -18.90 -24.54 -0.77
C SER A 92 -18.89 -23.14 -0.17
N THR A 93 -19.47 -22.99 1.01
CA THR A 93 -19.43 -21.73 1.77
C THR A 93 -17.99 -21.47 2.20
N PHE A 94 -17.30 -20.59 1.46
CA PHE A 94 -15.96 -20.11 1.79
C PHE A 94 -16.03 -19.19 3.01
N GLN A 95 -15.18 -19.42 4.00
CA GLN A 95 -15.11 -18.59 5.21
C GLN A 95 -14.01 -17.54 5.05
N ARG A 96 -14.41 -16.27 4.94
CA ARG A 96 -13.48 -15.13 5.01
C ARG A 96 -13.04 -14.95 6.46
N HIS A 97 -11.74 -14.88 6.70
CA HIS A 97 -11.17 -14.62 8.02
C HIS A 97 -10.71 -13.16 8.11
N LEU A 98 -11.37 -12.38 8.95
CA LEU A 98 -10.92 -11.05 9.34
C LEU A 98 -10.04 -11.16 10.58
N PHE A 99 -8.85 -10.57 10.52
CA PHE A 99 -7.97 -10.41 11.69
C PHE A 99 -7.20 -9.10 11.62
N GLN A 100 -6.59 -8.73 12.74
CA GLN A 100 -5.68 -7.59 12.84
C GLN A 100 -4.27 -8.08 13.19
N TYR A 101 -3.25 -7.41 12.66
CA TYR A 101 -1.89 -7.59 13.15
C TYR A 101 -1.78 -7.13 14.61
N ARG A 102 -0.78 -7.65 15.34
CA ARG A 102 -0.61 -7.48 16.80
C ARG A 102 -0.60 -6.04 17.33
N ASP A 103 -0.44 -5.05 16.47
CA ASP A 103 -0.39 -3.61 16.79
C ASP A 103 -1.65 -2.84 16.34
N ASP A 104 -2.71 -3.53 15.93
CA ASP A 104 -4.04 -2.99 15.59
C ASP A 104 -4.03 -1.92 14.46
N THR A 105 -3.04 -1.95 13.56
CA THR A 105 -2.85 -0.85 12.57
C THR A 105 -3.53 -1.05 11.22
N ALA A 106 -3.95 -2.27 10.86
CA ALA A 106 -4.57 -2.56 9.57
C ALA A 106 -5.60 -3.69 9.67
N ASN A 107 -6.72 -3.54 8.96
CA ASN A 107 -7.68 -4.62 8.77
C ASN A 107 -7.15 -5.58 7.71
N VAL A 108 -7.10 -6.88 8.05
CA VAL A 108 -6.57 -7.94 7.20
C VAL A 108 -7.65 -8.96 6.92
N PHE A 109 -7.96 -9.15 5.64
CA PHE A 109 -8.86 -10.18 5.16
C PHE A 109 -8.05 -11.33 4.56
N TYR A 110 -8.36 -12.54 4.97
CA TYR A 110 -7.78 -13.76 4.42
C TYR A 110 -8.88 -14.60 3.79
N GLU A 111 -8.64 -15.02 2.55
CA GLU A 111 -9.50 -15.91 1.79
C GLU A 111 -8.66 -17.03 1.19
N GLN A 112 -9.08 -18.26 1.48
CA GLN A 112 -8.47 -19.47 0.96
C GLN A 112 -9.33 -20.08 -0.14
N PHE A 113 -8.69 -20.51 -1.22
CA PHE A 113 -9.31 -21.09 -2.40
C PHE A 113 -8.71 -22.46 -2.70
N ASP A 114 -9.44 -23.33 -3.40
CA ASP A 114 -8.95 -24.69 -3.65
C ASP A 114 -7.82 -24.74 -4.70
N SER A 115 -7.74 -23.74 -5.58
CA SER A 115 -6.78 -23.72 -6.69
C SER A 115 -6.31 -22.32 -7.13
N GLU A 116 -5.24 -22.26 -7.93
CA GLU A 116 -4.81 -21.03 -8.63
C GLU A 116 -5.93 -20.41 -9.47
N SER A 117 -6.80 -21.23 -10.08
CA SER A 117 -7.90 -20.75 -10.92
C SER A 117 -8.91 -19.97 -10.10
N GLU A 118 -9.31 -20.50 -8.95
CA GLU A 118 -10.26 -19.83 -8.05
C GLU A 118 -9.66 -18.56 -7.45
N VAL A 119 -8.37 -18.56 -7.11
CA VAL A 119 -7.66 -17.33 -6.72
C VAL A 119 -7.75 -16.29 -7.85
N SER A 120 -7.54 -16.71 -9.10
CA SER A 120 -7.65 -15.83 -10.27
C SER A 120 -9.07 -15.28 -10.43
N GLU A 121 -10.09 -16.11 -10.34
CA GLU A 121 -11.50 -15.72 -10.47
C GLU A 121 -11.93 -14.73 -9.37
N ALA A 122 -11.59 -15.01 -8.12
CA ALA A 122 -11.87 -14.13 -6.99
C ALA A 122 -11.13 -12.79 -7.11
N LEU A 123 -9.86 -12.82 -7.50
CA LEU A 123 -9.07 -11.60 -7.71
C LEU A 123 -9.66 -10.75 -8.86
N VAL A 124 -10.05 -11.38 -9.97
CA VAL A 124 -10.67 -10.68 -11.10
C VAL A 124 -11.97 -10.03 -10.68
N LYS A 125 -12.86 -10.75 -9.99
CA LYS A 125 -14.11 -10.18 -9.46
C LYS A 125 -13.84 -8.97 -8.56
N PHE A 126 -12.90 -9.11 -7.62
CA PHE A 126 -12.53 -8.04 -6.71
C PHE A 126 -12.01 -6.80 -7.46
N VAL A 127 -11.12 -6.99 -8.45
CA VAL A 127 -10.58 -5.89 -9.25
C VAL A 127 -11.67 -5.23 -10.10
N SER A 128 -12.60 -6.00 -10.69
CA SER A 128 -13.71 -5.45 -11.47
C SER A 128 -14.59 -4.53 -10.61
N GLU A 129 -15.03 -5.02 -9.45
CA GLU A 129 -15.87 -4.26 -8.52
C GLU A 129 -15.15 -3.03 -7.98
N LEU A 130 -13.88 -3.18 -7.58
CA LEU A 130 -13.09 -2.07 -7.05
C LEU A 130 -12.85 -1.01 -8.12
N SER A 131 -12.54 -1.41 -9.36
CA SER A 131 -12.32 -0.49 -10.46
C SER A 131 -13.56 0.37 -10.73
N LYS A 132 -14.74 -0.24 -10.76
CA LYS A 132 -16.02 0.46 -10.90
C LYS A 132 -16.22 1.48 -9.78
N LYS A 133 -16.05 1.06 -8.51
CA LYS A 133 -16.22 1.94 -7.34
C LYS A 133 -15.25 3.13 -7.34
N SER A 134 -13.98 2.91 -7.69
CA SER A 134 -12.98 3.98 -7.81
C SER A 134 -13.31 4.96 -8.93
N ILE A 135 -13.76 4.46 -10.08
CA ILE A 135 -14.17 5.31 -11.21
C ILE A 135 -15.41 6.13 -10.85
N ASP A 136 -16.40 5.53 -10.21
CA ASP A 136 -17.63 6.25 -9.80
C ASP A 136 -17.34 7.32 -8.75
N SER A 137 -16.40 7.06 -7.83
CA SER A 137 -16.10 7.97 -6.72
C SER A 137 -15.15 9.12 -7.09
N HIS A 138 -14.12 8.87 -7.90
CA HIS A 138 -13.10 9.88 -8.23
C HIS A 138 -12.60 9.84 -9.68
N GLY A 139 -13.29 9.12 -10.57
CA GLY A 139 -13.16 9.24 -12.02
C GLY A 139 -12.05 8.41 -12.67
N TRP A 140 -11.22 7.73 -11.88
CA TRP A 140 -10.10 6.91 -12.33
C TRP A 140 -9.95 5.69 -11.42
N PHE A 141 -9.39 4.61 -11.96
CA PHE A 141 -8.88 3.48 -11.17
C PHE A 141 -7.36 3.39 -11.32
N THR A 142 -6.65 3.34 -10.20
CA THR A 142 -5.19 3.33 -10.14
C THR A 142 -4.70 2.02 -9.52
N ILE A 143 -3.93 1.24 -10.30
CA ILE A 143 -3.41 -0.06 -9.88
C ILE A 143 -1.90 -0.14 -10.05
N ALA A 144 -1.17 -0.57 -9.03
CA ALA A 144 0.24 -0.93 -9.13
C ALA A 144 0.40 -2.46 -9.22
N LEU A 145 1.04 -2.92 -10.30
CA LEU A 145 1.26 -4.31 -10.61
C LEU A 145 2.56 -4.84 -9.99
N PRO A 146 2.59 -6.12 -9.60
CA PRO A 146 3.80 -6.81 -9.18
C PRO A 146 4.63 -7.21 -10.40
N GLY A 147 5.86 -7.63 -10.13
CA GLY A 147 6.64 -8.38 -11.09
C GLY A 147 6.24 -9.86 -11.24
N GLY A 148 6.96 -10.55 -12.13
CA GLY A 148 6.87 -12.00 -12.30
C GLY A 148 5.55 -12.49 -12.92
N SER A 149 5.25 -13.77 -12.70
CA SER A 149 4.10 -14.45 -13.32
C SER A 149 2.76 -14.09 -12.68
N LEU A 150 2.73 -13.35 -11.57
CA LEU A 150 1.49 -13.09 -10.82
C LEU A 150 0.47 -12.27 -11.62
N VAL A 151 0.95 -11.45 -12.56
CA VAL A 151 0.10 -10.69 -13.49
C VAL A 151 -0.82 -11.59 -14.32
N LYS A 152 -0.46 -12.87 -14.52
CA LYS A 152 -1.32 -13.85 -15.22
C LYS A 152 -2.67 -14.07 -14.54
N LEU A 153 -2.78 -13.83 -13.23
CA LEU A 153 -4.03 -13.99 -12.48
C LEU A 153 -5.07 -12.94 -12.87
N LEU A 154 -4.65 -11.86 -13.53
CA LEU A 154 -5.54 -10.83 -14.05
C LEU A 154 -6.01 -11.10 -15.48
N LYS A 155 -5.57 -12.20 -16.12
CA LYS A 155 -5.82 -12.48 -17.55
C LYS A 155 -7.31 -12.49 -17.91
N ALA A 156 -8.18 -12.96 -17.01
CA ALA A 156 -9.60 -13.10 -17.28
C ALA A 156 -10.35 -11.75 -17.26
N LEU A 157 -9.75 -10.67 -16.75
CA LEU A 157 -10.32 -9.32 -16.88
C LEU A 157 -10.46 -8.90 -18.35
N VAL A 158 -9.63 -9.43 -19.25
CA VAL A 158 -9.66 -9.11 -20.69
C VAL A 158 -11.06 -9.32 -21.28
N ASP A 159 -11.76 -10.34 -20.80
CA ASP A 159 -13.06 -10.76 -21.31
C ASP A 159 -14.23 -10.14 -20.52
N ASP A 160 -13.95 -9.32 -19.49
CA ASP A 160 -14.98 -8.67 -18.68
C ASP A 160 -15.46 -7.36 -19.36
N PRO A 161 -16.71 -7.32 -19.88
CA PRO A 161 -17.23 -6.14 -20.57
C PRO A 161 -17.56 -4.99 -19.63
N SER A 162 -17.56 -5.21 -18.31
CA SER A 162 -17.86 -4.16 -17.32
C SER A 162 -16.66 -3.23 -17.06
N ILE A 163 -15.46 -3.59 -17.52
CA ILE A 163 -14.25 -2.82 -17.28
C ILE A 163 -14.14 -1.63 -18.25
N ASP A 164 -14.14 -0.42 -17.69
CA ASP A 164 -13.80 0.79 -18.44
C ASP A 164 -12.28 1.03 -18.47
N TRP A 165 -11.60 0.34 -19.39
CA TRP A 165 -10.14 0.44 -19.59
C TRP A 165 -9.63 1.86 -19.85
N MET A 166 -10.49 2.76 -20.35
CA MET A 166 -10.11 4.15 -20.61
C MET A 166 -9.88 4.94 -19.32
N LYS A 167 -10.36 4.43 -18.19
CA LYS A 167 -10.23 5.05 -16.87
C LYS A 167 -9.16 4.41 -15.98
N TRP A 168 -8.43 3.44 -16.51
CA TRP A 168 -7.38 2.74 -15.77
C TRP A 168 -6.03 3.42 -15.92
N HIS A 169 -5.35 3.60 -14.81
CA HIS A 169 -3.94 3.98 -14.74
C HIS A 169 -3.14 2.85 -14.09
N VAL A 170 -2.16 2.31 -14.82
CA VAL A 170 -1.39 1.14 -14.42
C VAL A 170 0.04 1.53 -14.11
N PHE A 171 0.56 1.00 -13.01
CA PHE A 171 1.88 1.27 -12.47
C PHE A 171 2.59 -0.05 -12.14
N TRP A 172 3.85 0.03 -11.74
CA TRP A 172 4.63 -1.09 -11.22
C TRP A 172 5.14 -0.78 -9.82
N VAL A 173 5.03 -1.76 -8.92
CA VAL A 173 5.61 -1.68 -7.57
C VAL A 173 7.12 -1.82 -7.59
N ASP A 174 7.67 -2.54 -8.57
CA ASP A 174 9.10 -2.66 -8.79
C ASP A 174 9.43 -2.98 -10.26
N GLU A 175 10.67 -2.75 -10.65
CA GLU A 175 11.22 -3.15 -11.95
C GLU A 175 12.72 -3.40 -11.84
N ARG A 176 13.21 -4.29 -12.71
CA ARG A 176 14.62 -4.63 -12.84
C ARG A 176 15.23 -3.60 -13.78
N VAL A 177 16.43 -3.09 -13.47
CA VAL A 177 17.10 -2.09 -14.30
C VAL A 177 17.73 -2.78 -15.51
N VAL A 178 16.88 -3.23 -16.42
CA VAL A 178 17.21 -3.93 -17.67
C VAL A 178 16.41 -3.32 -18.82
N PRO A 179 16.83 -3.50 -20.09
CA PRO A 179 16.04 -3.08 -21.23
C PRO A 179 14.59 -3.61 -21.16
N LEU A 180 13.61 -2.81 -21.60
CA LEU A 180 12.18 -3.17 -21.49
C LEU A 180 11.76 -4.38 -22.37
N ASN A 181 12.64 -4.84 -23.26
CA ASN A 181 12.46 -6.06 -24.06
C ASN A 181 13.22 -7.26 -23.47
N ASP A 182 13.90 -7.11 -22.34
CA ASP A 182 14.59 -8.18 -21.61
C ASP A 182 13.58 -9.13 -20.95
N ASN A 183 13.93 -10.41 -20.83
CA ASN A 183 13.10 -11.42 -20.18
C ASN A 183 12.90 -11.16 -18.68
N ASP A 184 13.83 -10.44 -18.05
CA ASP A 184 13.74 -10.05 -16.64
C ASP A 184 12.90 -8.79 -16.40
N SER A 185 12.40 -8.11 -17.45
CA SER A 185 11.54 -6.93 -17.30
C SER A 185 10.11 -7.33 -16.87
N ASN A 186 9.68 -6.80 -15.72
CA ASN A 186 8.31 -6.89 -15.25
C ASN A 186 7.32 -6.24 -16.23
N PHE A 187 7.71 -5.14 -16.89
CA PHE A 187 6.92 -4.52 -17.95
C PHE A 187 6.70 -5.48 -19.13
N LYS A 188 7.76 -6.12 -19.64
CA LYS A 188 7.62 -7.10 -20.73
C LYS A 188 6.67 -8.23 -20.37
N LEU A 189 6.82 -8.79 -19.16
CA LEU A 189 5.96 -9.87 -18.68
C LEU A 189 4.49 -9.44 -18.60
N ALA A 190 4.21 -8.29 -17.99
CA ALA A 190 2.86 -7.76 -17.89
C ALA A 190 2.23 -7.47 -19.27
N MET A 191 3.01 -6.93 -20.21
CA MET A 191 2.56 -6.72 -21.60
C MET A 191 2.22 -8.04 -22.30
N GLY A 192 3.07 -9.07 -22.16
CA GLY A 192 2.85 -10.37 -22.79
C GLY A 192 1.68 -11.16 -22.21
N MET A 193 1.46 -11.07 -20.89
CA MET A 193 0.45 -11.87 -20.18
C MET A 193 -0.93 -11.24 -20.16
N PHE A 194 -1.02 -9.90 -20.12
CA PHE A 194 -2.26 -9.20 -19.83
C PHE A 194 -2.43 -7.90 -20.63
N LEU A 195 -1.50 -6.94 -20.49
CA LEU A 195 -1.73 -5.55 -20.89
C LEU A 195 -1.84 -5.34 -22.42
N SER A 196 -1.26 -6.23 -23.24
CA SER A 196 -1.40 -6.14 -24.71
C SER A 196 -2.81 -6.49 -25.23
N ARG A 197 -3.64 -7.10 -24.38
CA ARG A 197 -4.99 -7.58 -24.74
C ARG A 197 -6.11 -6.63 -24.31
N VAL A 198 -5.78 -5.57 -23.56
CA VAL A 198 -6.74 -4.60 -23.03
C VAL A 198 -6.57 -3.23 -23.66
N LYS A 199 -7.60 -2.40 -23.61
CA LYS A 199 -7.66 -1.10 -24.31
C LYS A 199 -7.24 0.07 -23.41
N ILE A 200 -6.21 -0.11 -22.58
CA ILE A 200 -5.69 0.97 -21.73
C ILE A 200 -4.89 1.95 -22.60
N PRO A 201 -5.18 3.26 -22.57
CA PRO A 201 -4.40 4.25 -23.32
C PRO A 201 -2.92 4.23 -22.92
N LYS A 202 -2.01 4.32 -23.90
CA LYS A 202 -0.55 4.21 -23.67
C LYS A 202 -0.02 5.24 -22.66
N ASN A 203 -0.61 6.43 -22.62
CA ASN A 203 -0.26 7.49 -21.67
C ASN A 203 -0.80 7.26 -20.23
N GLN A 204 -1.52 6.16 -20.02
CA GLN A 204 -2.01 5.71 -18.71
C GLN A 204 -1.29 4.44 -18.23
N VAL A 205 -0.35 3.91 -19.03
CA VAL A 205 0.58 2.84 -18.63
C VAL A 205 1.89 3.48 -18.18
N HIS A 206 2.05 3.60 -16.87
CA HIS A 206 3.15 4.29 -16.21
C HIS A 206 4.24 3.31 -15.79
N HIS A 207 4.96 2.75 -16.76
CA HIS A 207 6.07 1.83 -16.47
C HIS A 207 7.33 2.56 -15.96
N ILE A 208 8.16 1.84 -15.22
CA ILE A 208 9.50 2.28 -14.84
C ILE A 208 10.39 2.19 -16.09
N LYS A 209 10.93 3.33 -16.54
CA LYS A 209 11.73 3.38 -17.77
C LYS A 209 13.13 2.79 -17.53
N TYR A 210 13.65 2.07 -18.52
CA TYR A 210 15.05 1.67 -18.52
C TYR A 210 15.99 2.89 -18.52
N GLY A 211 17.13 2.76 -17.84
CA GLY A 211 18.23 3.71 -17.84
C GLY A 211 19.46 3.12 -17.15
N ASN A 212 20.64 3.67 -17.43
CA ASN A 212 21.93 3.11 -16.98
C ASN A 212 22.28 3.41 -15.52
N ASP A 213 21.46 4.17 -14.80
CA ASP A 213 21.69 4.54 -13.40
C ASP A 213 20.38 4.36 -12.63
N ALA A 214 20.35 3.35 -11.75
CA ALA A 214 19.18 3.02 -10.95
C ALA A 214 18.68 4.19 -10.09
N LYS A 215 19.57 5.03 -9.54
CA LYS A 215 19.15 6.20 -8.72
C LYS A 215 18.44 7.24 -9.57
N ILE A 216 18.95 7.49 -10.78
CA ILE A 216 18.30 8.40 -11.73
C ILE A 216 16.95 7.83 -12.18
N VAL A 217 16.87 6.53 -12.44
CA VAL A 217 15.61 5.87 -12.82
C VAL A 217 14.58 5.98 -11.70
N ALA A 218 14.95 5.67 -10.45
CA ALA A 218 14.08 5.79 -9.28
C ALA A 218 13.53 7.22 -9.14
N LYS A 219 14.42 8.22 -9.22
CA LYS A 219 14.04 9.64 -9.15
C LYS A 219 13.08 10.05 -10.26
N LYS A 220 13.27 9.56 -11.49
CA LYS A 220 12.36 9.84 -12.62
C LYS A 220 10.98 9.22 -12.38
N TYR A 221 10.91 8.04 -11.80
CA TYR A 221 9.63 7.39 -11.50
C TYR A 221 8.90 8.08 -10.36
N ASP A 222 9.61 8.46 -9.29
CA ASP A 222 9.09 9.31 -8.22
C ASP A 222 8.53 10.64 -8.78
N GLN A 223 9.30 11.34 -9.63
CA GLN A 223 8.87 12.58 -10.27
C GLN A 223 7.62 12.41 -11.15
N LEU A 224 7.53 11.29 -11.88
CA LEU A 224 6.35 10.94 -12.67
C LEU A 224 5.13 10.79 -11.77
N MET A 225 5.22 10.03 -10.68
CA MET A 225 4.14 9.86 -9.71
C MET A 225 3.72 11.19 -9.08
N ARG A 226 4.69 12.04 -8.70
CA ARG A 226 4.41 13.40 -8.20
C ARG A 226 3.71 14.27 -9.24
N GLY A 227 4.07 14.12 -10.51
CA GLY A 227 3.39 14.79 -11.62
C GLY A 227 1.91 14.37 -11.73
N LEU A 228 1.62 13.09 -11.56
CA LEU A 228 0.26 12.55 -11.60
C LEU A 228 -0.58 12.97 -10.40
N VAL A 229 0.04 13.12 -9.23
CA VAL A 229 -0.60 13.74 -8.06
C VAL A 229 -1.02 15.18 -8.36
N ARG A 230 -0.12 16.00 -8.94
CA ARG A 230 -0.46 17.39 -9.32
C ARG A 230 -1.60 17.46 -10.34
N ARG A 231 -1.70 16.45 -11.21
CA ARG A 231 -2.78 16.29 -12.20
C ARG A 231 -4.06 15.67 -11.63
N LYS A 232 -4.09 15.37 -10.32
CA LYS A 232 -5.21 14.75 -9.61
C LYS A 232 -5.61 13.37 -10.18
N ILE A 233 -4.64 12.64 -10.73
CA ILE A 233 -4.81 11.25 -11.17
C ILE A 233 -4.50 10.31 -10.00
N LEU A 234 -3.37 10.54 -9.32
CA LEU A 234 -3.06 9.88 -8.06
C LEU A 234 -3.52 10.75 -6.90
N ARG A 235 -4.19 10.15 -5.92
CA ARG A 235 -4.55 10.82 -4.68
C ARG A 235 -3.36 10.81 -3.72
N LEU A 236 -3.38 11.69 -2.73
CA LEU A 236 -2.45 11.62 -1.60
C LEU A 236 -3.20 11.13 -0.39
N ASP A 237 -2.57 10.25 0.38
CA ASP A 237 -3.02 9.97 1.74
C ASP A 237 -2.92 11.25 2.58
N SER A 238 -3.98 11.53 3.35
CA SER A 238 -4.12 12.78 4.08
C SER A 238 -3.21 12.91 5.29
N PHE A 239 -2.59 11.82 5.75
CA PHE A 239 -1.77 11.80 6.96
C PHE A 239 -0.27 11.77 6.65
N ASN A 240 0.16 10.91 5.73
CA ASN A 240 1.57 10.71 5.44
C ASN A 240 2.03 11.35 4.11
N LEU A 241 1.10 11.89 3.30
CA LEU A 241 1.37 12.55 2.03
C LEU A 241 2.07 11.67 0.98
N PHE A 242 1.92 10.34 1.09
CA PHE A 242 2.28 9.38 0.05
C PHE A 242 1.15 9.19 -0.97
N PRO A 243 1.45 8.72 -2.19
CA PRO A 243 0.43 8.50 -3.21
C PRO A 243 -0.45 7.32 -2.82
N GLN A 244 -1.74 7.60 -2.68
CA GLN A 244 -2.75 6.60 -2.37
C GLN A 244 -3.28 6.00 -3.65
N PHE A 245 -2.81 4.79 -3.96
CA PHE A 245 -3.35 3.94 -5.01
C PHE A 245 -4.66 3.31 -4.57
N ASP A 246 -5.57 3.08 -5.52
CA ASP A 246 -6.79 2.33 -5.23
C ASP A 246 -6.45 0.88 -4.90
N MET A 247 -5.51 0.29 -5.64
CA MET A 247 -5.04 -1.07 -5.42
C MET A 247 -3.53 -1.21 -5.67
N ILE A 248 -2.86 -1.93 -4.79
CA ILE A 248 -1.52 -2.47 -5.04
C ILE A 248 -1.61 -3.99 -4.98
N LEU A 249 -1.27 -4.65 -6.08
CA LEU A 249 -1.18 -6.11 -6.12
C LEU A 249 0.27 -6.53 -5.83
N LEU A 250 0.44 -7.42 -4.86
CA LEU A 250 1.75 -7.93 -4.42
C LEU A 250 1.81 -9.45 -4.51
N GLY A 251 2.99 -9.94 -4.87
CA GLY A 251 3.40 -11.30 -4.58
C GLY A 251 4.37 -11.32 -3.41
N ILE A 252 4.69 -12.52 -2.93
CA ILE A 252 5.73 -12.73 -1.91
C ILE A 252 6.87 -13.57 -2.46
N GLY A 253 8.10 -13.15 -2.19
CA GLY A 253 9.28 -13.99 -2.36
C GLY A 253 9.35 -15.12 -1.35
N PRO A 254 10.12 -16.19 -1.60
CA PRO A 254 10.36 -17.26 -0.63
C PRO A 254 11.03 -16.77 0.67
N ASP A 255 11.75 -15.66 0.59
CA ASP A 255 12.38 -14.90 1.68
C ASP A 255 11.48 -13.81 2.26
N GLY A 256 10.19 -13.78 1.90
CA GLY A 256 9.20 -12.82 2.41
C GLY A 256 9.36 -11.39 1.89
N HIS A 257 10.24 -11.18 0.90
CA HIS A 257 10.34 -9.89 0.21
C HIS A 257 9.06 -9.58 -0.56
N ILE A 258 8.78 -8.29 -0.70
CA ILE A 258 7.74 -7.74 -1.57
C ILE A 258 8.41 -6.74 -2.50
N ALA A 259 7.85 -6.53 -3.69
CA ALA A 259 8.45 -5.62 -4.67
C ALA A 259 9.96 -5.94 -4.81
N SER A 260 10.84 -4.95 -4.60
CA SER A 260 12.28 -5.17 -4.43
C SER A 260 12.79 -4.77 -3.03
N LEU A 261 11.93 -4.87 -2.01
CA LEU A 261 12.25 -4.65 -0.60
C LEU A 261 12.59 -5.98 0.07
N PHE A 262 13.87 -6.22 0.34
CA PHE A 262 14.38 -7.47 0.88
C PHE A 262 14.57 -7.43 2.41
N PRO A 263 14.49 -8.57 3.11
CA PRO A 263 14.79 -8.63 4.53
C PRO A 263 16.16 -8.02 4.86
N ASN A 264 16.22 -7.24 5.94
CA ASN A 264 17.43 -6.55 6.42
C ASN A 264 18.10 -5.59 5.42
N SER A 265 17.38 -5.18 4.36
CA SER A 265 17.88 -4.18 3.42
C SER A 265 17.69 -2.75 3.96
N LEU A 266 18.58 -1.84 3.58
CA LEU A 266 18.51 -0.42 3.99
C LEU A 266 17.24 0.26 3.47
N GLN A 267 16.69 -0.23 2.35
CA GLN A 267 15.48 0.31 1.73
C GLN A 267 14.23 0.14 2.60
N LEU A 268 14.23 -0.80 3.56
CA LEU A 268 13.14 -0.93 4.53
C LEU A 268 13.09 0.22 5.55
N ALA A 269 14.20 0.96 5.72
CA ALA A 269 14.28 2.11 6.61
C ALA A 269 13.94 3.44 5.91
N GLU A 270 13.53 3.41 4.63
CA GLU A 270 13.12 4.61 3.92
C GLU A 270 11.73 5.07 4.35
N GLU A 271 11.63 6.34 4.77
CA GLU A 271 10.42 6.93 5.35
C GLU A 271 9.87 8.12 4.54
N ARG A 272 10.59 8.61 3.52
CA ARG A 272 10.32 9.88 2.84
C ARG A 272 10.13 9.74 1.34
N GLU A 273 11.00 8.98 0.69
CA GLU A 273 10.96 8.80 -0.77
C GLU A 273 9.82 7.85 -1.15
N TRP A 274 9.15 8.11 -2.28
CA TRP A 274 8.08 7.21 -2.77
C TRP A 274 8.68 5.99 -3.49
N VAL A 275 9.85 6.18 -4.09
CA VAL A 275 10.55 5.20 -4.92
C VAL A 275 12.04 5.24 -4.58
N VAL A 276 12.66 4.06 -4.48
CA VAL A 276 14.08 3.90 -4.19
C VAL A 276 14.78 3.02 -5.23
N ALA A 277 16.09 3.24 -5.35
CA ALA A 277 16.98 2.33 -6.05
C ALA A 277 17.52 1.26 -5.08
N VAL A 278 17.54 0.03 -5.55
CA VAL A 278 18.15 -1.13 -4.89
C VAL A 278 19.34 -1.52 -5.74
N LEU A 279 20.57 -1.30 -5.26
CA LEU A 279 21.79 -1.52 -6.05
C LEU A 279 22.38 -2.93 -5.90
N HIS A 280 22.06 -3.57 -4.78
CA HIS A 280 22.66 -4.84 -4.37
C HIS A 280 21.55 -5.83 -3.98
N SER A 281 20.56 -6.03 -4.85
CA SER A 281 19.56 -7.07 -4.65
C SER A 281 20.28 -8.42 -4.48
N PRO A 282 19.90 -9.24 -3.48
CA PRO A 282 20.46 -10.58 -3.29
C PRO A 282 20.04 -11.56 -4.41
N LYS A 283 19.14 -11.13 -5.30
CA LYS A 283 18.65 -11.88 -6.46
C LYS A 283 18.99 -11.14 -7.76
N PRO A 284 19.49 -11.83 -8.80
CA PRO A 284 19.74 -11.21 -10.09
C PRO A 284 18.43 -10.76 -10.77
N PRO A 285 18.47 -9.74 -11.63
CA PRO A 285 19.49 -8.69 -11.72
C PRO A 285 19.60 -7.89 -10.41
N SER A 286 20.82 -7.43 -10.09
CA SER A 286 21.12 -6.78 -8.80
C SER A 286 20.51 -5.39 -8.66
N GLU A 287 20.45 -4.64 -9.77
CA GLU A 287 19.89 -3.29 -9.80
C GLU A 287 18.38 -3.32 -10.07
N ARG A 288 17.63 -2.71 -9.15
CA ARG A 288 16.17 -2.66 -9.19
C ARG A 288 15.66 -1.32 -8.71
N ILE A 289 14.43 -1.02 -9.08
CA ILE A 289 13.67 0.14 -8.65
C ILE A 289 12.47 -0.39 -7.88
N SER A 290 12.17 0.17 -6.72
CA SER A 290 11.07 -0.28 -5.87
C SER A 290 10.29 0.91 -5.35
N MET A 291 8.97 0.78 -5.28
CA MET A 291 8.17 1.55 -4.33
C MET A 291 8.66 1.24 -2.92
N THR A 292 8.65 2.26 -2.06
CA THR A 292 9.03 2.13 -0.65
C THR A 292 7.88 1.57 0.18
N LEU A 293 8.19 1.09 1.38
CA LEU A 293 7.17 0.55 2.26
C LEU A 293 6.09 1.59 2.64
N PRO A 294 6.42 2.86 2.99
CA PRO A 294 5.40 3.88 3.23
C PRO A 294 4.53 4.16 2.00
N CYS A 295 5.11 4.10 0.78
CA CYS A 295 4.33 4.24 -0.46
C CYS A 295 3.34 3.09 -0.64
N ILE A 296 3.75 1.85 -0.34
CA ILE A 296 2.88 0.68 -0.40
C ILE A 296 1.77 0.79 0.66
N ASN A 297 2.12 1.19 1.88
CA ASN A 297 1.20 1.34 3.01
C ASN A 297 0.27 2.57 2.91
N ALA A 298 0.41 3.40 1.87
CA ALA A 298 -0.52 4.50 1.60
C ALA A 298 -1.72 4.08 0.74
N ALA A 299 -1.68 2.89 0.13
CA ALA A 299 -2.75 2.40 -0.73
C ALA A 299 -4.04 2.11 0.03
N SER A 300 -5.19 2.31 -0.63
CA SER A 300 -6.49 1.96 -0.08
C SER A 300 -6.66 0.45 0.06
N HIS A 301 -6.17 -0.33 -0.90
CA HIS A 301 -6.22 -1.79 -0.88
C HIS A 301 -4.85 -2.35 -1.26
N VAL A 302 -4.27 -3.18 -0.39
CA VAL A 302 -3.09 -3.98 -0.72
C VAL A 302 -3.49 -5.44 -0.80
N CYS A 303 -3.41 -6.02 -1.99
CA CYS A 303 -3.85 -7.38 -2.25
C CYS A 303 -2.62 -8.27 -2.47
N PHE A 304 -2.47 -9.29 -1.65
CA PHE A 304 -1.53 -10.37 -1.87
C PHE A 304 -2.23 -11.52 -2.58
N ALA A 305 -1.64 -12.00 -3.67
CA ALA A 305 -2.02 -13.27 -4.27
C ALA A 305 -0.87 -14.27 -4.10
N VAL A 306 -1.16 -15.36 -3.39
CA VAL A 306 -0.16 -16.35 -2.96
C VAL A 306 -0.62 -17.73 -3.40
N VAL A 307 0.09 -18.28 -4.38
CA VAL A 307 -0.31 -19.52 -5.04
C VAL A 307 0.85 -20.51 -5.08
N GLY A 308 0.57 -21.78 -4.79
CA GLY A 308 1.46 -22.91 -4.91
C GLY A 308 2.22 -23.24 -3.63
N SER A 309 2.52 -24.53 -3.45
CA SER A 309 3.18 -25.08 -2.25
C SER A 309 4.55 -24.48 -1.95
N GLY A 310 5.25 -23.97 -2.98
CA GLY A 310 6.50 -23.22 -2.79
C GLY A 310 6.36 -21.94 -1.95
N LYS A 311 5.14 -21.55 -1.55
CA LYS A 311 4.85 -20.41 -0.68
C LYS A 311 4.47 -20.80 0.75
N ALA A 312 4.26 -22.09 1.03
CA ALA A 312 3.69 -22.56 2.28
C ALA A 312 4.48 -22.17 3.53
N GLU A 313 5.80 -22.35 3.49
CA GLU A 313 6.67 -21.98 4.60
C GLU A 313 6.64 -20.47 4.87
N VAL A 314 6.77 -19.66 3.80
CA VAL A 314 6.92 -18.22 3.94
C VAL A 314 5.61 -17.55 4.39
N ILE A 315 4.45 -18.00 3.89
CA ILE A 315 3.17 -17.42 4.31
C ILE A 315 2.86 -17.77 5.77
N GLN A 316 3.17 -18.99 6.23
CA GLN A 316 3.07 -19.36 7.64
C GLN A 316 3.95 -18.45 8.51
N ARG A 317 5.19 -18.19 8.07
CA ARG A 317 6.08 -17.27 8.79
C ARG A 317 5.54 -15.84 8.83
N ILE A 318 4.89 -15.37 7.77
CA ILE A 318 4.29 -14.04 7.70
C ILE A 318 3.10 -13.92 8.64
N MET A 319 2.17 -14.87 8.59
CA MET A 319 0.85 -14.77 9.25
C MET A 319 0.89 -15.23 10.70
N GLU A 320 1.61 -16.31 11.02
CA GLU A 320 1.47 -17.00 12.29
C GLU A 320 2.66 -16.83 13.23
N LYS A 321 3.81 -16.42 12.71
CA LYS A 321 5.00 -16.23 13.52
C LYS A 321 5.17 -14.75 13.89
N PRO A 322 5.48 -14.43 15.16
CA PRO A 322 5.83 -13.07 15.55
C PRO A 322 6.93 -12.51 14.64
N ALA A 323 6.82 -11.23 14.30
CA ALA A 323 7.92 -10.51 13.70
C ALA A 323 9.10 -10.49 14.69
N LEU A 324 10.15 -11.24 14.39
CA LEU A 324 11.43 -11.21 15.10
C LEU A 324 12.26 -9.99 14.59
N PRO A 325 13.34 -9.58 15.27
CA PRO A 325 14.32 -8.67 14.68
C PRO A 325 14.75 -9.21 13.30
N GLY A 326 14.53 -8.43 12.24
CA GLY A 326 14.58 -8.91 10.85
C GLY A 326 13.23 -9.39 10.30
N ALA A 327 12.15 -8.66 10.61
CA ALA A 327 10.81 -8.91 10.12
C ALA A 327 10.79 -9.05 8.59
N LEU A 328 9.94 -9.95 8.09
CA LEU A 328 9.78 -10.11 6.66
C LEU A 328 9.10 -8.86 6.10
N PRO A 329 9.56 -8.30 4.96
CA PRO A 329 8.95 -7.14 4.33
C PRO A 329 7.42 -7.25 4.18
N ALA A 330 6.91 -8.43 3.83
CA ALA A 330 5.47 -8.68 3.75
C ALA A 330 4.72 -8.49 5.08
N GLN A 331 5.34 -8.78 6.24
CA GLN A 331 4.74 -8.53 7.57
C GLN A 331 4.65 -7.04 7.92
N MET A 332 5.43 -6.21 7.22
CA MET A 332 5.48 -4.76 7.43
C MET A 332 4.45 -4.03 6.56
N VAL A 333 3.74 -4.74 5.68
CA VAL A 333 2.64 -4.17 4.90
C VAL A 333 1.43 -4.00 5.80
N ARG A 334 1.23 -2.76 6.23
CA ARG A 334 0.25 -2.33 7.24
C ARG A 334 -0.27 -0.95 6.84
N PRO A 335 -1.17 -0.89 5.85
CA PRO A 335 -1.69 0.37 5.38
C PRO A 335 -2.48 1.08 6.48
N SER A 336 -2.16 2.35 6.75
CA SER A 336 -2.72 3.08 7.90
C SER A 336 -4.19 3.49 7.71
N ASN A 337 -4.60 3.74 6.47
CA ASN A 337 -5.98 4.08 6.08
C ASN A 337 -6.48 3.19 4.95
N GLY A 338 -6.00 1.95 4.94
CA GLY A 338 -6.34 0.97 3.92
C GLY A 338 -6.51 -0.40 4.53
N VAL A 339 -6.71 -1.38 3.66
CA VAL A 339 -6.97 -2.76 4.04
C VAL A 339 -6.05 -3.70 3.28
N VAL A 340 -5.74 -4.83 3.90
CA VAL A 340 -4.93 -5.88 3.29
C VAL A 340 -5.82 -7.07 2.97
N TYR A 341 -5.74 -7.59 1.75
CA TYR A 341 -6.38 -8.84 1.34
C TYR A 341 -5.34 -9.89 1.02
N TRP A 342 -5.56 -11.11 1.47
CA TRP A 342 -4.76 -12.28 1.12
C TRP A 342 -5.64 -13.27 0.36
N PHE A 343 -5.39 -13.43 -0.93
CA PHE A 343 -5.98 -14.46 -1.77
C PHE A 343 -4.99 -15.62 -1.88
N VAL A 344 -5.31 -16.74 -1.27
CA VAL A 344 -4.35 -17.83 -1.03
C VAL A 344 -4.92 -19.14 -1.55
N ASP A 345 -4.16 -19.90 -2.35
CA ASP A 345 -4.59 -21.25 -2.72
C ASP A 345 -4.28 -22.25 -1.60
N LYS A 346 -4.99 -23.39 -1.60
CA LYS A 346 -4.84 -24.44 -0.61
C LYS A 346 -3.41 -24.98 -0.52
N ALA A 347 -2.70 -25.02 -1.65
CA ALA A 347 -1.31 -25.47 -1.68
C ALA A 347 -0.38 -24.50 -0.94
N ALA A 348 -0.54 -23.18 -1.11
CA ALA A 348 0.19 -22.18 -0.34
C ALA A 348 -0.26 -22.16 1.14
N ALA A 349 -1.51 -22.50 1.43
CA ALA A 349 -2.03 -22.50 2.80
C ALA A 349 -1.71 -23.76 3.60
N GLU A 350 -1.04 -24.79 3.04
CA GLU A 350 -0.92 -26.12 3.66
C GLU A 350 -0.30 -26.14 5.07
N ASN A 351 0.55 -25.15 5.39
CA ASN A 351 1.19 -25.01 6.70
C ASN A 351 0.44 -24.07 7.65
N LEU A 352 -0.63 -23.40 7.20
CA LEU A 352 -1.42 -22.51 8.04
C LEU A 352 -2.36 -23.31 8.94
N SER A 353 -2.49 -22.84 10.17
CA SER A 353 -3.42 -23.31 11.19
C SER A 353 -4.58 -22.33 11.34
N VAL A 354 -5.28 -22.04 10.24
CA VAL A 354 -6.34 -21.01 10.17
C VAL A 354 -7.44 -21.23 11.21
N ASP A 355 -7.86 -22.48 11.42
CA ASP A 355 -8.86 -22.86 12.44
C ASP A 355 -8.43 -22.49 13.87
N ALA A 356 -7.13 -22.35 14.11
CA ALA A 356 -6.57 -22.00 15.40
C ALA A 356 -6.42 -20.48 15.59
N TRP A 357 -6.66 -19.64 14.58
CA TRP A 357 -6.49 -18.19 14.69
C TRP A 357 -7.41 -17.57 15.75
N GLY A 358 -8.59 -18.16 15.98
CA GLY A 358 -9.49 -17.77 17.06
C GLY A 358 -9.06 -18.24 18.46
N ASP A 359 -8.01 -19.06 18.60
CA ASP A 359 -7.53 -19.56 19.89
C ASP A 359 -6.53 -18.57 20.53
N PRO A 360 -6.93 -17.84 21.59
CA PRO A 360 -6.06 -16.86 22.23
C PRO A 360 -4.86 -17.51 22.93
N LYS A 361 -4.85 -18.82 23.19
CA LYS A 361 -3.67 -19.49 23.77
C LYS A 361 -2.58 -19.73 22.72
N LYS A 362 -2.98 -19.93 21.46
CA LYS A 362 -2.06 -20.11 20.33
C LYS A 362 -1.67 -18.79 19.69
N PHE A 363 -2.61 -17.85 19.60
CA PHE A 363 -2.43 -16.51 19.05
C PHE A 363 -2.92 -15.44 20.03
N PRO A 364 -2.22 -15.22 21.17
CA PRO A 364 -2.66 -14.36 22.29
C PRO A 364 -2.82 -12.87 21.99
N ALA A 365 -2.76 -12.46 20.72
CA ALA A 365 -2.77 -11.07 20.28
C ALA A 365 -3.88 -10.75 19.27
N MET A 366 -4.76 -11.69 18.88
CA MET A 366 -5.94 -11.33 18.08
C MET A 366 -7.01 -10.74 19.00
N LYS A 367 -7.28 -9.44 18.88
CA LYS A 367 -8.50 -8.86 19.43
C LYS A 367 -9.67 -9.26 18.52
N TYR A 368 -10.29 -10.38 18.85
CA TYR A 368 -11.59 -10.73 18.30
C TYR A 368 -12.63 -9.83 18.98
N GLN A 369 -13.01 -8.71 18.34
CA GLN A 369 -14.25 -8.04 18.68
C GLN A 369 -15.34 -8.62 17.81
N ASP A 370 -16.02 -9.62 18.36
CA ASP A 370 -17.30 -10.08 17.87
C ASP A 370 -18.27 -8.90 18.04
N GLU A 371 -18.67 -8.23 16.95
CA GLU A 371 -19.81 -7.29 16.96
C GLU A 371 -21.11 -8.06 17.15
N LYS A 372 -21.25 -8.70 18.32
CA LYS A 372 -22.51 -9.12 18.89
C LYS A 372 -22.45 -8.94 20.41
N SER A 373 -22.62 -7.70 20.86
CA SER A 373 -23.40 -7.41 22.07
C SER A 373 -23.52 -5.91 22.32
N ARG A 374 -24.63 -5.30 21.88
CA ARG A 374 -25.62 -4.64 22.75
C ARG A 374 -26.79 -4.09 21.96
#